data_AF-A0A0B1ZLH2-F1
#
_entry.id   AF-A0A0B1ZLH2-F1
#
_cell.length_a   1.000
_cell.length_b   1.000
_cell.length_c   1.000
_cell.angle_alpha   90.00
_cell.angle_beta   90.00
_cell.angle_gamma   90.00
#
_symmetry.space_group_name_H-M   'P 1'
#
loop_
_entity.id
_entity.type
_entity.pdbx_description
1 polymer ?
#
loop_
_entity_poly.entity_id
_entity_poly.type
_entity_poly.pdbx_seq_one_letter_code
_entity_poly.pdbx_strand_id
1 'polypeptide(L)'
;MASGIKIDYIGAYSKSDRDAVRQLTGLGDAPQVISVTQGSSAEAAGVRIGDDILAINGVAVSQLRTESDEPTLFADELEERLAATPADQDITLKLIRAGKPLSLSFRGERLCASRFLLKTGKGLTAYSDGRNVALSAKLVDFAQNADELAVFAAHELAHVIARDDEASGLRQRRAMEDRADVLGADLMRCAGYDVERGLAIWRRYNKRDWLRWLRSPSHRNVPDRIRNIEAHLAAVPEQCPPEVPALPE
;
A
#
# COMPACT_ATOMS: atom_id res chain seq x y z
N MET A 1 3.32 15.89 1.47
CA MET A 1 2.78 15.74 0.10
C MET A 1 3.03 14.30 -0.36
N ALA A 2 2.14 13.71 -1.15
CA ALA A 2 2.38 12.43 -1.79
C ALA A 2 3.18 12.68 -3.08
N SER A 3 4.31 12.00 -3.24
CA SER A 3 5.14 12.10 -4.44
C SER A 3 4.63 11.22 -5.58
N GLY A 4 3.82 10.21 -5.29
CA GLY A 4 3.41 9.20 -6.28
C GLY A 4 4.52 8.21 -6.63
N ILE A 5 5.61 8.15 -5.86
CA ILE A 5 6.69 7.17 -6.05
C ILE A 5 7.01 6.44 -4.75
N LYS A 6 7.50 5.21 -4.88
CA LYS A 6 8.13 4.44 -3.79
C LYS A 6 9.58 4.16 -4.10
N ILE A 7 10.40 4.20 -3.06
CA ILE A 7 11.85 4.05 -3.13
C ILE A 7 12.24 2.78 -2.37
N ASP A 8 13.18 2.04 -2.91
CA ASP A 8 13.90 1.00 -2.16
C ASP A 8 15.39 1.20 -2.33
N TYR A 9 16.15 0.64 -1.40
CA TYR A 9 17.58 0.74 -1.37
C TYR A 9 18.20 -0.54 -0.85
N ILE A 10 19.21 -1.04 -1.55
CA ILE A 10 19.90 -2.28 -1.19
C ILE A 10 20.51 -2.27 0.23
N GLY A 11 20.72 -1.07 0.79
CA GLY A 11 21.20 -0.89 2.17
C GLY A 11 20.23 -1.39 3.24
N ALA A 12 18.93 -1.48 2.96
CA ALA A 12 17.92 -2.01 3.88
C ALA A 12 18.09 -3.52 4.15
N TYR A 13 18.81 -4.23 3.27
CA TYR A 13 18.94 -5.68 3.33
C TYR A 13 20.29 -6.11 3.92
N SER A 14 20.25 -7.23 4.64
CA SER A 14 21.44 -7.86 5.22
C SER A 14 22.43 -8.26 4.12
N LYS A 15 23.73 -8.24 4.41
CA LYS A 15 24.77 -8.54 3.41
C LYS A 15 24.57 -9.91 2.72
N SER A 16 24.07 -10.91 3.45
CA SER A 16 23.82 -12.25 2.89
C SER A 16 22.65 -12.29 1.92
N ASP A 17 21.69 -11.37 2.05
CA ASP A 17 20.47 -11.37 1.22
C ASP A 17 20.63 -10.51 -0.04
N ARG A 18 21.61 -9.60 -0.06
CA ARG A 18 21.76 -8.59 -1.13
C ARG A 18 21.85 -9.21 -2.52
N ASP A 19 22.61 -10.30 -2.68
CA ASP A 19 22.76 -10.93 -4.00
C ASP A 19 21.42 -11.47 -4.52
N ALA A 20 20.64 -12.12 -3.65
CA ALA A 20 19.30 -12.59 -3.99
C ALA A 20 18.34 -11.43 -4.28
N VAL A 21 18.36 -10.38 -3.46
CA VAL A 21 17.55 -9.17 -3.68
C VAL A 21 17.87 -8.55 -5.03
N ARG A 22 19.14 -8.34 -5.37
CA ARG A 22 19.56 -7.80 -6.67
C ARG A 22 19.03 -8.63 -7.84
N GLN A 23 19.14 -9.95 -7.75
CA GLN A 23 18.68 -10.86 -8.81
C GLN A 23 17.16 -10.82 -8.97
N LEU A 24 16.41 -10.71 -7.88
CA LEU A 24 14.95 -10.75 -7.88
C LEU A 24 14.31 -9.41 -8.22
N THR A 25 14.92 -8.29 -7.82
CA THR A 25 14.33 -6.95 -7.93
C THR A 25 15.04 -6.04 -8.93
N GLY A 26 16.28 -6.37 -9.32
CA GLY A 26 17.11 -5.50 -10.15
C GLY A 26 17.76 -4.35 -9.39
N LEU A 27 17.69 -4.34 -8.04
CA LEU A 27 18.19 -3.23 -7.24
C LEU A 27 19.68 -2.94 -7.44
N GLY A 28 20.00 -1.67 -7.67
CA GLY A 28 21.37 -1.15 -7.82
C GLY A 28 22.05 -0.79 -6.50
N ASP A 29 23.15 -0.05 -6.59
CA ASP A 29 23.86 0.52 -5.42
C ASP A 29 23.33 1.90 -5.01
N ALA A 30 22.51 2.52 -5.84
CA ALA A 30 21.78 3.73 -5.51
C ALA A 30 20.36 3.38 -5.02
N PRO A 31 19.73 4.24 -4.21
CA PRO A 31 18.29 4.18 -4.00
C PRO A 31 17.56 4.29 -5.34
N GLN A 32 16.57 3.44 -5.56
CA GLN A 32 15.86 3.31 -6.82
C GLN A 32 14.36 3.44 -6.64
N VAL A 33 13.71 4.00 -7.67
CA VAL A 33 12.26 4.01 -7.76
C VAL A 33 11.77 2.57 -8.01
N ILE A 34 11.01 2.01 -7.08
CA ILE A 34 10.43 0.65 -7.19
C ILE A 34 8.96 0.64 -7.57
N SER A 35 8.28 1.77 -7.40
CA SER A 35 6.89 1.93 -7.83
C SER A 35 6.61 3.38 -8.22
N VAL A 36 5.74 3.54 -9.21
CA VAL A 36 5.18 4.83 -9.62
C VAL A 36 3.66 4.65 -9.66
N THR A 37 2.94 5.50 -8.93
CA THR A 37 1.48 5.50 -8.89
C THR A 37 0.94 5.97 -10.24
N GLN A 38 0.10 5.15 -10.86
CA GLN A 38 -0.58 5.49 -12.11
C GLN A 38 -1.46 6.74 -11.93
N GLY A 39 -1.44 7.64 -12.91
CA GLY A 39 -2.16 8.91 -12.89
C GLY A 39 -1.52 9.99 -12.02
N SER A 40 -0.40 9.69 -11.33
CA SER A 40 0.26 10.66 -10.46
C SER A 40 1.06 11.71 -11.23
N SER A 41 1.32 12.83 -10.56
CA SER A 41 2.18 13.89 -11.10
C SER A 41 3.61 13.41 -11.42
N ALA A 42 4.13 12.42 -10.69
CA ALA A 42 5.44 11.82 -10.97
C ALA A 42 5.42 10.97 -12.25
N GLU A 43 4.36 10.19 -12.48
CA GLU A 43 4.18 9.45 -13.73
C GLU A 43 4.09 10.42 -14.91
N ALA A 44 3.29 11.48 -14.79
CA ALA A 44 3.12 12.49 -15.83
C ALA A 44 4.43 13.23 -16.17
N ALA A 45 5.29 13.47 -15.18
CA ALA A 45 6.63 14.03 -15.40
C ALA A 45 7.62 13.01 -15.98
N GLY A 46 7.25 11.74 -16.06
CA GLY A 46 8.02 10.69 -16.70
C GLY A 46 9.00 9.96 -15.79
N VAL A 47 8.80 9.98 -14.47
CA VAL A 47 9.52 9.11 -13.53
C VAL A 47 9.15 7.65 -13.82
N ARG A 48 10.12 6.73 -13.74
CA ARG A 48 9.90 5.31 -14.04
C ARG A 48 10.51 4.42 -12.99
N ILE A 49 9.93 3.23 -12.85
CA ILE A 49 10.53 2.14 -12.07
C ILE A 49 11.93 1.84 -12.62
N GLY A 50 12.90 1.66 -11.72
CA GLY A 50 14.31 1.42 -12.03
C GLY A 50 15.16 2.68 -12.22
N ASP A 51 14.60 3.88 -12.08
CA ASP A 51 15.40 5.10 -12.03
C ASP A 51 16.24 5.14 -10.73
N ASP A 52 17.55 5.31 -10.86
CA ASP A 52 18.42 5.61 -9.71
C ASP A 52 18.25 7.06 -9.29
N ILE A 53 18.14 7.33 -7.99
CA ILE A 53 17.97 8.67 -7.45
C ILE A 53 19.33 9.21 -7.01
N LEU A 54 19.80 10.28 -7.67
CA LEU A 54 21.06 10.95 -7.35
C LEU A 54 20.91 12.21 -6.50
N ALA A 55 19.80 12.92 -6.62
CA ALA A 55 19.52 14.10 -5.79
C ALA A 55 18.02 14.36 -5.66
N ILE A 56 17.64 14.93 -4.53
CA ILE A 56 16.27 15.39 -4.24
C ILE A 56 16.34 16.88 -3.88
N ASN A 57 15.59 17.72 -4.58
CA ASN A 57 15.50 19.16 -4.35
C ASN A 57 16.88 19.82 -4.23
N GLY A 58 17.79 19.47 -5.14
CA GLY A 58 19.15 20.00 -5.20
C GLY A 58 20.17 19.37 -4.23
N VAL A 59 19.73 18.55 -3.27
CA VAL A 59 20.63 17.88 -2.31
C VAL A 59 20.97 16.48 -2.79
N ALA A 60 22.27 16.18 -2.87
CA ALA A 60 22.78 14.91 -3.36
C ALA A 60 22.46 13.76 -2.40
N VAL A 61 22.03 12.63 -2.95
CA VAL A 61 21.75 11.40 -2.17
C VAL A 61 23.01 10.87 -1.49
N SER A 62 24.20 11.06 -2.08
CA SER A 62 25.47 10.69 -1.44
C SER A 62 25.74 11.48 -0.15
N GLN A 63 25.40 12.77 -0.15
CA GLN A 63 25.48 13.62 1.04
C GLN A 63 24.46 13.14 2.09
N LEU A 64 23.19 13.02 1.69
CA LEU A 64 22.12 12.55 2.59
C LEU A 64 22.46 11.20 3.23
N ARG A 65 23.08 10.28 2.47
CA ARG A 65 23.48 8.97 3.00
C ARG A 65 24.58 9.05 4.05
N THR A 66 25.46 10.04 3.97
CA THR A 66 26.51 10.25 4.98
C THR A 66 25.94 10.85 6.26
N GLU A 67 24.83 11.59 6.14
CA GLU A 67 24.13 12.24 7.24
C GLU A 67 23.07 11.33 7.90
N SER A 68 22.78 10.16 7.32
CA SER A 68 21.79 9.21 7.82
C SER A 68 22.30 8.46 9.05
N ASP A 69 21.52 8.53 10.14
CA ASP A 69 21.81 7.82 11.38
C ASP A 69 21.44 6.32 11.29
N GLU A 70 20.46 5.96 10.45
CA GLU A 70 19.95 4.60 10.29
C GLU A 70 20.01 4.16 8.81
N PRO A 71 21.19 3.73 8.31
CA PRO A 71 21.38 3.44 6.88
C PRO A 71 20.45 2.35 6.30
N THR A 72 19.85 1.51 7.15
CA THR A 72 18.86 0.50 6.75
C THR A 72 17.49 1.09 6.44
N LEU A 73 17.17 2.27 6.96
CA LEU A 73 15.92 3.00 6.73
C LEU A 73 16.07 4.12 5.70
N PHE A 74 17.22 4.19 5.03
CA PHE A 74 17.55 5.32 4.16
C PHE A 74 16.54 5.55 3.02
N ALA A 75 15.91 4.50 2.49
CA ALA A 75 14.83 4.67 1.50
C ALA A 75 13.61 5.39 2.10
N ASP A 76 13.22 5.04 3.32
CA ASP A 76 12.12 5.69 4.05
C ASP A 76 12.46 7.16 4.35
N GLU A 77 13.71 7.45 4.73
CA GLU A 77 14.18 8.84 4.95
C GLU A 77 14.08 9.68 3.66
N LEU A 78 14.39 9.11 2.50
CA LEU A 78 14.21 9.79 1.21
C LEU A 78 12.73 10.03 0.90
N GLU A 79 11.84 9.07 1.17
CA GLU A 79 10.40 9.24 1.01
C GLU A 79 9.84 10.34 1.94
N GLU A 80 10.34 10.40 3.18
CA GLU A 80 9.98 11.45 4.13
C GLU A 80 10.46 12.83 3.68
N ARG A 81 11.66 12.91 3.10
CA ARG A 81 12.18 14.13 2.50
C ARG A 81 11.35 14.61 1.31
N LEU A 82 10.88 13.69 0.46
CA LEU A 82 9.93 14.02 -0.61
C LEU A 82 8.63 14.55 -0.01
N ALA A 83 8.10 13.86 1.00
CA ALA A 83 6.85 14.22 1.65
C ALA A 83 6.90 15.58 2.36
N ALA A 84 8.08 15.98 2.84
CA ALA A 84 8.34 17.27 3.48
C ALA A 84 8.48 18.44 2.50
N THR A 85 8.50 18.19 1.18
CA THR A 85 8.52 19.27 0.17
C THR A 85 7.28 20.16 0.36
N PRO A 86 7.43 21.49 0.47
CA PRO A 86 6.31 22.42 0.62
C PRO A 86 5.27 22.27 -0.50
N ALA A 87 3.99 22.43 -0.17
CA ALA A 87 2.89 22.18 -1.09
C ALA A 87 2.84 23.15 -2.29
N ASP A 88 3.55 24.26 -2.20
CA ASP A 88 3.71 25.31 -3.21
C ASP A 88 5.00 25.16 -4.04
N GLN A 89 5.82 24.15 -3.76
CA GLN A 89 7.07 23.88 -4.46
C GLN A 89 7.03 22.55 -5.21
N ASP A 90 7.76 22.50 -6.32
CA ASP A 90 7.95 21.28 -7.08
C ASP A 90 9.02 20.40 -6.43
N ILE A 91 8.76 19.09 -6.42
CA ILE A 91 9.78 18.07 -6.17
C ILE A 91 10.66 18.01 -7.41
N THR A 92 11.98 18.16 -7.24
CA THR A 92 12.96 18.00 -8.31
C THR A 92 13.87 16.82 -8.03
N LEU A 93 13.90 15.86 -8.95
CA LEU A 93 14.76 14.67 -8.89
C LEU A 93 15.86 14.77 -9.94
N LYS A 94 17.10 14.50 -9.53
CA LYS A 94 18.18 14.10 -10.47
C LYS A 94 18.26 12.59 -10.47
N LEU A 95 18.17 11.99 -11.65
CA LEU A 95 18.05 10.56 -11.83
C LEU A 95 19.10 10.03 -12.80
N ILE A 96 19.37 8.72 -12.75
CA ILE A 96 20.01 7.96 -13.83
C ILE A 96 19.00 6.92 -14.33
N ARG A 97 18.77 6.91 -15.65
CA ARG A 97 17.96 5.89 -16.32
C ARG A 97 18.81 5.21 -17.38
N ALA A 98 19.01 3.90 -17.25
CA ALA A 98 19.82 3.12 -18.18
C ALA A 98 21.20 3.79 -18.46
N GLY A 99 21.85 4.26 -17.38
CA GLY A 99 23.15 4.93 -17.43
C GLY A 99 23.13 6.39 -17.90
N LYS A 100 21.98 6.95 -18.29
CA LYS A 100 21.87 8.34 -18.76
C LYS A 100 21.29 9.25 -17.67
N PRO A 101 21.92 10.41 -17.38
CA PRO A 101 21.39 11.35 -16.42
C PRO A 101 20.16 12.07 -16.97
N LEU A 102 19.16 12.30 -16.12
CA LEU A 102 18.04 13.19 -16.39
C LEU A 102 17.62 13.94 -15.12
N SER A 103 16.92 15.05 -15.30
CA SER A 103 16.31 15.81 -14.21
C SER A 103 14.82 15.95 -14.50
N LEU A 104 13.99 15.61 -13.52
CA LEU A 104 12.53 15.72 -13.61
C LEU A 104 12.01 16.55 -12.45
N SER A 105 10.99 17.37 -12.72
CA SER A 105 10.31 18.17 -11.71
C SER A 105 8.80 17.97 -11.81
N PHE A 106 8.14 17.83 -10.67
CA PHE A 106 6.70 17.64 -10.58
C PHE A 106 6.17 18.12 -9.24
N ARG A 107 4.87 18.44 -9.19
CA ARG A 107 4.22 18.87 -7.97
C ARG A 107 3.77 17.65 -7.15
N GLY A 108 4.05 17.66 -5.85
CA GLY A 108 3.48 16.67 -4.95
C GLY A 108 1.98 16.89 -4.76
N GLU A 109 1.24 15.84 -4.44
CA GLU A 109 -0.22 15.88 -4.27
C GLU A 109 -0.62 15.93 -2.78
N ARG A 110 -1.71 16.62 -2.45
CA ARG A 110 -2.23 16.66 -1.07
C ARG A 110 -3.21 15.51 -0.87
N LEU A 111 -2.68 14.35 -0.49
CA LEU A 111 -3.46 13.14 -0.24
C LEU A 111 -3.33 12.68 1.22
N CYS A 112 -4.27 11.86 1.68
CA CYS A 112 -4.15 11.11 2.92
C CYS A 112 -2.95 10.15 2.80
N ALA A 113 -1.91 10.36 3.60
CA ALA A 113 -0.78 9.46 3.64
C ALA A 113 -1.10 8.25 4.52
N SER A 114 -1.63 7.18 3.91
CA SER A 114 -1.65 5.85 4.51
C SER A 114 -0.45 5.05 4.03
N ARG A 115 0.30 4.44 4.95
CA ARG A 115 1.42 3.56 4.61
C ARG A 115 0.99 2.11 4.72
N PHE A 116 1.47 1.27 3.79
CA PHE A 116 1.41 -0.18 3.92
C PHE A 116 2.70 -0.69 4.54
N LEU A 117 2.61 -1.48 5.60
CA LEU A 117 3.74 -1.98 6.37
C LEU A 117 3.76 -3.51 6.33
N LEU A 118 4.93 -4.11 6.14
CA LEU A 118 5.12 -5.55 6.26
C LEU A 118 5.50 -5.92 7.70
N LYS A 119 4.73 -6.78 8.34
CA LYS A 119 5.05 -7.35 9.65
C LYS A 119 5.68 -8.73 9.53
N THR A 120 6.89 -8.88 10.03
CA THR A 120 7.65 -10.15 10.01
C THR A 120 7.28 -11.13 11.14
N GLY A 121 6.31 -10.78 11.98
CA GLY A 121 5.82 -11.64 13.06
C GLY A 121 5.16 -12.94 12.58
N LYS A 122 5.00 -13.91 13.50
CA LYS A 122 4.55 -15.28 13.18
C LYS A 122 3.06 -15.43 12.84
N GLY A 123 2.25 -14.38 12.96
CA GLY A 123 0.80 -14.43 12.70
C GLY A 123 0.47 -14.25 11.23
N LEU A 124 -0.67 -14.79 10.80
CA LEU A 124 -1.30 -14.41 9.54
C LEU A 124 -2.38 -13.36 9.86
N THR A 125 -2.01 -12.09 9.70
CA THR A 125 -2.82 -10.95 10.12
C THR A 125 -2.72 -9.81 9.11
N ALA A 126 -3.84 -9.11 8.94
CA ALA A 126 -3.89 -7.74 8.48
C ALA A 126 -4.56 -6.92 9.59
N TYR A 127 -4.15 -5.66 9.76
CA TYR A 127 -4.85 -4.72 10.64
C TYR A 127 -4.46 -3.28 10.26
N SER A 128 -5.25 -2.31 10.70
CA SER A 128 -4.96 -0.89 10.59
C SER A 128 -4.91 -0.19 11.96
N ASP A 129 -4.17 0.91 12.05
CA ASP A 129 -4.04 1.75 13.27
C ASP A 129 -4.81 3.08 13.16
N GLY A 130 -5.76 3.15 12.21
CA GLY A 130 -6.47 4.38 11.84
C GLY A 130 -5.70 5.28 10.86
N ARG A 131 -4.43 4.99 10.57
CA ARG A 131 -3.62 5.74 9.60
C ARG A 131 -2.89 4.86 8.61
N ASN A 132 -2.36 3.73 9.04
CA ASN A 132 -1.54 2.80 8.26
C ASN A 132 -2.21 1.44 8.21
N VAL A 133 -1.88 0.69 7.17
CA VAL A 133 -2.26 -0.72 7.00
C VAL A 133 -1.03 -1.58 7.21
N ALA A 134 -1.14 -2.64 8.00
CA ALA A 134 -0.07 -3.58 8.23
C ALA A 134 -0.48 -4.98 7.80
N LEU A 135 0.32 -5.59 6.93
CA LEU A 135 0.13 -6.95 6.41
C LEU A 135 1.26 -7.83 6.93
N SER A 136 0.95 -9.02 7.45
CA SER A 136 1.98 -9.96 7.89
C SER A 136 2.70 -10.64 6.71
N ALA A 137 3.98 -10.95 6.86
CA ALA A 137 4.76 -11.69 5.86
C ALA A 137 4.16 -13.07 5.56
N LYS A 138 3.56 -13.73 6.55
CA LYS A 138 2.84 -14.99 6.33
C LYS A 138 1.54 -14.84 5.54
N LEU A 139 0.88 -13.70 5.63
CA LEU A 139 -0.28 -13.42 4.79
C LEU A 139 0.16 -13.24 3.33
N VAL A 140 1.28 -12.52 3.12
CA VAL A 140 1.88 -12.38 1.80
C VAL A 140 2.29 -13.74 1.23
N ASP A 141 2.94 -14.59 2.03
CA ASP A 141 3.34 -15.96 1.64
C ASP A 141 2.15 -16.89 1.40
N PHE A 142 1.04 -16.69 2.12
CA PHE A 142 -0.17 -17.49 1.95
C PHE A 142 -1.00 -17.09 0.70
N ALA A 143 -0.92 -15.82 0.30
CA ALA A 143 -1.58 -15.33 -0.91
C ALA A 143 -0.94 -15.95 -2.15
N GLN A 144 -1.77 -16.44 -3.08
CA GLN A 144 -1.30 -17.07 -4.31
C GLN A 144 -1.05 -16.04 -5.42
N ASN A 145 -1.56 -14.82 -5.25
CA ASN A 145 -1.43 -13.73 -6.22
C ASN A 145 -1.75 -12.38 -5.54
N ALA A 146 -1.50 -11.30 -6.27
CA ALA A 146 -1.71 -9.94 -5.76
C ALA A 146 -3.20 -9.63 -5.50
N ASP A 147 -4.13 -10.17 -6.31
CA ASP A 147 -5.57 -9.95 -6.13
C ASP A 147 -6.05 -10.44 -4.76
N GLU A 148 -5.53 -11.58 -4.30
CA GLU A 148 -5.86 -12.14 -3.00
C GLU A 148 -5.28 -11.35 -1.83
N LEU A 149 -4.05 -10.85 -1.97
CA LEU A 149 -3.47 -9.98 -0.95
C LEU A 149 -4.22 -8.64 -0.90
N ALA A 150 -4.66 -8.15 -2.05
CA ALA A 150 -5.40 -6.89 -2.19
C ALA A 150 -6.72 -6.90 -1.43
N VAL A 151 -7.41 -8.04 -1.27
CA VAL A 151 -8.64 -8.14 -0.45
C VAL A 151 -8.40 -7.67 0.98
N PHE A 152 -7.31 -8.10 1.61
CA PHE A 152 -7.00 -7.70 2.99
C PHE A 152 -6.49 -6.25 3.04
N ALA A 153 -5.61 -5.89 2.10
CA ALA A 153 -5.07 -4.54 2.00
C ALA A 153 -6.18 -3.49 1.84
N ALA A 154 -7.15 -3.75 0.95
CA ALA A 154 -8.24 -2.85 0.65
C ALA A 154 -9.28 -2.79 1.77
N HIS A 155 -9.57 -3.91 2.44
CA HIS A 155 -10.44 -3.93 3.61
C HIS A 155 -9.89 -3.07 4.75
N GLU A 156 -8.60 -3.22 5.08
CA GLU A 156 -7.97 -2.38 6.12
C GLU A 156 -7.85 -0.91 5.69
N LEU A 157 -7.57 -0.65 4.41
CA LEU A 157 -7.56 0.71 3.88
C LEU A 157 -8.95 1.36 3.93
N ALA A 158 -10.01 0.57 3.72
CA ALA A 158 -11.39 1.04 3.84
C ALA A 158 -11.69 1.54 5.26
N HIS A 159 -11.22 0.85 6.30
CA HIS A 159 -11.33 1.34 7.68
C HIS A 159 -10.59 2.68 7.89
N VAL A 160 -9.38 2.82 7.36
CA VAL A 160 -8.61 4.08 7.44
C VAL A 160 -9.34 5.23 6.74
N ILE A 161 -9.85 5.00 5.52
CA ILE A 161 -10.57 6.01 4.74
C ILE A 161 -11.89 6.40 5.42
N ALA A 162 -12.62 5.40 5.93
CA ALA A 162 -13.90 5.59 6.59
C ALA A 162 -13.78 6.13 8.03
N ARG A 163 -12.55 6.23 8.56
CA ARG A 163 -12.24 6.60 9.95
C ARG A 163 -12.99 5.73 10.96
N ASP A 164 -12.93 4.43 10.72
CA ASP A 164 -13.52 3.42 11.59
C ASP A 164 -12.68 3.26 12.86
N ASP A 165 -13.10 3.94 13.94
CA ASP A 165 -12.48 3.88 15.27
C ASP A 165 -13.17 2.81 16.15
N GLU A 166 -13.30 3.06 17.46
CA GLU A 166 -13.99 2.15 18.38
C GLU A 166 -15.52 2.16 18.18
N ALA A 167 -16.08 1.00 17.86
CA ALA A 167 -17.52 0.80 17.81
C ALA A 167 -18.14 0.78 19.22
N SER A 168 -19.23 1.53 19.40
CA SER A 168 -20.02 1.59 20.64
C SER A 168 -20.78 0.29 20.98
N GLY A 169 -20.90 -0.63 20.02
CA GLY A 169 -21.57 -1.91 20.22
C GLY A 169 -21.48 -2.85 19.01
N LEU A 170 -22.00 -4.07 19.18
CA LEU A 170 -21.88 -5.14 18.18
C LEU A 170 -22.54 -4.80 16.83
N ARG A 171 -23.68 -4.08 16.87
CA ARG A 171 -24.41 -3.66 15.66
C ARG A 171 -23.57 -2.68 14.83
N GLN A 172 -23.03 -1.64 15.46
CA GLN A 172 -22.19 -0.66 14.80
C GLN A 172 -20.92 -1.31 14.26
N ARG A 173 -20.28 -2.19 15.05
CA ARG A 173 -19.09 -2.93 14.61
C ARG A 173 -19.38 -3.75 13.34
N ARG A 174 -20.47 -4.52 13.30
CA ARG A 174 -20.89 -5.27 12.10
C ARG A 174 -21.12 -4.36 10.90
N ALA A 175 -21.74 -3.21 11.11
CA ALA A 175 -22.00 -2.25 10.03
C ALA A 175 -20.68 -1.66 9.47
N MET A 176 -19.70 -1.38 10.32
CA MET A 176 -18.36 -0.94 9.90
C MET A 176 -17.64 -2.02 9.08
N GLU A 177 -17.72 -3.28 9.51
CA GLU A 177 -17.16 -4.42 8.77
C GLU A 177 -17.83 -4.63 7.40
N ASP A 178 -19.16 -4.60 7.36
CA ASP A 178 -19.92 -4.74 6.11
C ASP A 178 -19.61 -3.57 5.14
N ARG A 179 -19.38 -2.37 5.67
CA ARG A 179 -18.93 -1.21 4.90
C ARG A 179 -17.51 -1.39 4.37
N ALA A 180 -16.58 -1.84 5.21
CA ALA A 180 -15.19 -2.05 4.82
C ALA A 180 -15.05 -3.13 3.74
N ASP A 181 -15.94 -4.13 3.74
CA ASP A 181 -16.03 -5.14 2.68
C ASP A 181 -16.37 -4.54 1.32
N VAL A 182 -17.44 -3.77 1.24
CA VAL A 182 -17.91 -3.23 -0.04
C VAL A 182 -17.01 -2.09 -0.52
N LEU A 183 -16.58 -1.19 0.38
CA LEU A 183 -15.63 -0.14 0.03
C LEU A 183 -14.27 -0.73 -0.36
N GLY A 184 -13.82 -1.78 0.32
CA GLY A 184 -12.61 -2.52 -0.06
C GLY A 184 -12.70 -3.12 -1.46
N ALA A 185 -13.84 -3.71 -1.82
CA ALA A 185 -14.07 -4.23 -3.16
C ALA A 185 -14.06 -3.14 -4.24
N ASP A 186 -14.65 -1.97 -3.96
CA ASP A 186 -14.60 -0.84 -4.90
C ASP A 186 -13.19 -0.27 -5.04
N LEU A 187 -12.43 -0.16 -3.94
CA LEU A 187 -11.02 0.23 -3.96
C LEU A 187 -10.18 -0.74 -4.79
N MET A 188 -10.42 -2.05 -4.68
CA MET A 188 -9.75 -3.05 -5.51
C MET A 188 -10.04 -2.85 -7.00
N ARG A 189 -11.30 -2.63 -7.38
CA ARG A 189 -11.69 -2.36 -8.78
C ARG A 189 -10.99 -1.12 -9.32
N CYS A 190 -11.02 -0.02 -8.58
CA CYS A 190 -10.35 1.22 -8.96
C CYS A 190 -8.83 1.07 -9.11
N ALA A 191 -8.22 0.12 -8.38
CA ALA A 191 -6.80 -0.20 -8.49
C ALA A 191 -6.50 -1.28 -9.54
N GLY A 192 -7.50 -1.76 -10.30
CA GLY A 192 -7.33 -2.74 -11.36
C GLY A 192 -7.17 -4.19 -10.88
N TYR A 193 -7.48 -4.49 -9.63
CA TYR A 193 -7.46 -5.86 -9.09
C TYR A 193 -8.74 -6.63 -9.42
N ASP A 194 -8.60 -7.93 -9.63
CA ASP A 194 -9.75 -8.83 -9.82
C ASP A 194 -10.35 -9.24 -8.47
N VAL A 195 -11.51 -8.66 -8.14
CA VAL A 195 -12.18 -8.93 -6.86
C VAL A 195 -12.60 -10.40 -6.74
N GLU A 196 -13.13 -11.02 -7.80
CA GLU A 196 -13.59 -12.41 -7.75
C GLU A 196 -12.43 -13.36 -7.47
N ARG A 197 -11.31 -13.16 -8.18
CA ARG A 197 -10.07 -13.91 -7.96
C ARG A 197 -9.52 -13.65 -6.56
N GLY A 198 -9.58 -12.41 -6.08
CA GLY A 198 -9.16 -12.05 -4.73
C GLY A 198 -9.95 -12.81 -3.66
N LEU A 199 -11.28 -12.88 -3.78
CA LEU A 199 -12.15 -13.58 -2.82
C LEU A 199 -11.90 -15.09 -2.73
N ALA A 200 -11.15 -15.69 -3.66
CA ALA A 200 -10.74 -17.09 -3.59
C ALA A 200 -9.92 -17.39 -2.32
N ILE A 201 -9.15 -16.43 -1.81
CA ILE A 201 -8.36 -16.62 -0.58
C ILE A 201 -9.25 -16.92 0.61
N TRP A 202 -10.38 -16.23 0.77
CA TRP A 202 -11.31 -16.47 1.88
C TRP A 202 -11.90 -17.88 1.85
N ARG A 203 -12.17 -18.41 0.65
CA ARG A 203 -12.65 -19.79 0.45
C ARG A 203 -11.59 -20.82 0.86
N ARG A 204 -10.29 -20.58 0.58
CA ARG A 204 -9.19 -21.44 1.02
C ARG A 204 -8.91 -21.29 2.52
N TYR A 205 -8.98 -20.08 3.02
CA TYR A 205 -8.73 -19.74 4.41
C TYR A 205 -9.69 -20.48 5.35
N ASN A 206 -10.99 -20.47 5.04
CA ASN A 206 -12.05 -21.06 5.86
C ASN A 206 -11.86 -22.57 6.12
N LYS A 207 -11.08 -23.28 5.28
CA LYS A 207 -10.87 -24.73 5.42
C LYS A 207 -9.85 -25.15 6.47
N ARG A 208 -8.97 -24.26 6.92
CA ARG A 208 -7.86 -24.66 7.80
C ARG A 208 -7.97 -24.10 9.25
N ASP A 209 -8.94 -23.24 9.56
CA ASP A 209 -9.33 -22.82 10.94
C ASP A 209 -8.31 -22.04 11.82
N TRP A 210 -7.82 -20.86 11.39
CA TRP A 210 -6.81 -20.07 12.14
C TRP A 210 -7.25 -18.65 12.49
N LEU A 211 -8.45 -18.20 12.07
CA LEU A 211 -8.91 -16.82 12.27
C LEU A 211 -9.91 -16.72 13.40
N ARG A 212 -9.37 -16.52 14.60
CA ARG A 212 -10.14 -15.94 15.70
C ARG A 212 -10.68 -14.53 15.38
N TRP A 213 -10.17 -13.84 14.34
CA TRP A 213 -10.72 -12.53 13.91
C TRP A 213 -11.97 -12.67 13.04
N LEU A 214 -11.99 -13.50 11.99
CA LEU A 214 -13.21 -13.76 11.19
C LEU A 214 -14.32 -14.50 11.95
N ARG A 215 -13.99 -15.07 13.12
CA ARG A 215 -14.94 -15.72 14.03
C ARG A 215 -15.34 -14.85 15.22
N SER A 216 -14.87 -13.60 15.31
CA SER A 216 -15.42 -12.67 16.29
C SER A 216 -16.91 -12.48 15.98
N PRO A 217 -17.81 -12.43 17.00
CA PRO A 217 -19.24 -12.18 16.79
C PRO A 217 -19.55 -10.94 15.94
N SER A 218 -18.56 -10.05 15.78
CA SER A 218 -18.61 -8.82 15.00
C SER A 218 -18.54 -8.97 13.49
N HIS A 219 -18.10 -10.11 12.94
CA HIS A 219 -18.05 -10.31 11.49
C HIS A 219 -19.10 -11.33 11.06
N ARG A 220 -19.67 -11.12 9.86
CA ARG A 220 -20.44 -12.17 9.19
C ARG A 220 -19.52 -13.36 8.89
N ASN A 221 -20.09 -14.56 8.76
CA ASN A 221 -19.32 -15.70 8.28
C ASN A 221 -18.82 -15.43 6.83
N VAL A 222 -17.77 -16.12 6.41
CA VAL A 222 -17.13 -15.90 5.10
C VAL A 222 -18.13 -15.97 3.93
N PRO A 223 -18.99 -17.01 3.81
CA PRO A 223 -20.02 -17.04 2.77
C PRO A 223 -20.91 -15.80 2.72
N ASP A 224 -21.30 -15.26 3.87
CA ASP A 224 -22.19 -14.10 3.95
C ASP A 224 -21.48 -12.80 3.55
N ARG A 225 -20.18 -12.66 3.87
CA ARG A 225 -19.35 -11.53 3.40
C ARG A 225 -19.20 -11.54 1.89
N ILE A 226 -18.88 -12.71 1.32
CA ILE A 226 -18.76 -12.89 -0.15
C ILE A 226 -20.06 -12.49 -0.84
N ARG A 227 -21.21 -13.00 -0.35
CA ARG A 227 -22.52 -12.63 -0.93
C ARG A 227 -22.82 -11.14 -0.83
N ASN A 228 -22.41 -10.48 0.27
CA ASN A 228 -22.59 -9.04 0.44
C ASN A 228 -21.79 -8.24 -0.59
N ILE A 229 -20.53 -8.61 -0.81
CA ILE A 229 -19.64 -7.99 -1.80
C ILE A 229 -20.18 -8.23 -3.21
N GLU A 230 -20.50 -9.48 -3.56
CA GLU A 230 -21.02 -9.83 -4.89
C GLU A 230 -22.34 -9.08 -5.20
N ALA A 231 -23.24 -8.98 -4.21
CA ALA A 231 -24.48 -8.23 -4.36
C ALA A 231 -24.25 -6.73 -4.57
N HIS A 232 -23.31 -6.13 -3.82
CA HIS A 232 -22.91 -4.74 -3.99
C HIS A 232 -22.34 -4.47 -5.39
N LEU A 233 -21.39 -5.30 -5.82
CA LEU A 233 -20.74 -5.17 -7.13
C LEU A 233 -21.71 -5.35 -8.31
N ALA A 234 -22.77 -6.16 -8.14
CA ALA A 234 -23.82 -6.30 -9.13
C ALA A 234 -24.78 -5.10 -9.17
N ALA A 235 -24.93 -4.38 -8.06
CA ALA A 235 -25.85 -3.25 -7.93
C ALA A 235 -25.20 -1.89 -8.24
N VAL A 236 -23.90 -1.74 -7.97
CA VAL A 236 -23.18 -0.46 -8.03
C VAL A 236 -22.16 -0.48 -9.19
N PRO A 237 -22.30 0.43 -10.19
CA PRO A 237 -21.33 0.55 -11.28
C PRO A 237 -19.97 1.03 -10.76
N GLU A 238 -18.92 0.85 -11.55
CA GLU A 238 -17.60 1.35 -11.15
C GLU A 238 -17.59 2.87 -11.09
N GLN A 239 -17.14 3.42 -9.97
CA GLN A 239 -16.89 4.85 -9.79
C GLN A 239 -15.58 5.03 -9.03
N CYS A 240 -14.65 5.77 -9.62
CA CYS A 240 -13.33 6.04 -9.04
C CYS A 240 -13.08 7.55 -8.96
N PRO A 241 -12.71 8.09 -7.77
CA PRO A 241 -12.58 7.38 -6.50
C PRO A 241 -13.95 6.92 -5.95
N PRO A 242 -14.00 5.81 -5.19
CA PRO A 242 -15.25 5.33 -4.63
C PRO A 242 -15.74 6.24 -3.50
N GLU A 243 -17.05 6.37 -3.37
CA GLU A 243 -17.67 7.05 -2.24
C GLU A 243 -17.64 6.16 -0.99
N VAL A 244 -17.46 6.77 0.19
CA VAL A 244 -17.52 6.03 1.45
C VAL A 244 -18.99 5.78 1.82
N PRO A 245 -19.47 4.53 1.89
CA PRO A 245 -20.86 4.27 2.25
C PRO A 245 -21.19 4.79 3.66
N ALA A 246 -22.38 5.34 3.84
CA ALA A 246 -22.86 5.71 5.16
C ALA A 246 -23.13 4.46 6.01
N LEU A 247 -22.92 4.55 7.33
CA LEU A 247 -23.38 3.50 8.23
C LEU A 247 -24.91 3.57 8.32
N PRO A 248 -25.63 2.43 8.33
CA PRO A 248 -27.05 2.41 8.60
C PRO A 248 -27.33 2.94 10.01
N GLU A 249 -28.39 3.75 10.14
CA GLU A 249 -28.91 4.24 11.44
C GLU A 249 -29.28 3.08 12.38
#